data_AF-G3IE89-F1
#
_entry.id   AF-G3IE89-F1
#
_cell.length_a   1.000
_cell.length_b   1.000
_cell.length_c   1.000
_cell.angle_alpha   90.00
_cell.angle_beta   90.00
_cell.angle_gamma   90.00
#
_symmetry.space_group_name_H-M   'P 1'
#
loop_
_entity.id
_entity.type
_entity.pdbx_description
1 polymer ?
#
loop_
_entity_poly.entity_id
_entity_poly.type
_entity_poly.pdbx_seq_one_letter_code
_entity_poly.pdbx_strand_id
1 'polypeptide(L)' 'MVKFLLLALAFGLAHADDYAELQGTRETIAIAANNVDKIEKEGPMRLYVREIDCNDDCSEMGVTFYVK' A
#
# COMPACT_ATOMS: atom_id res chain seq x y z
N MET A 1 -13.28 22.58 29.60
CA MET A 1 -12.02 22.76 28.84
C MET A 1 -11.37 21.44 28.45
N VAL A 2 -11.09 20.52 29.39
CA VAL A 2 -10.42 19.22 29.09
C VAL A 2 -11.15 18.35 28.06
N LYS A 3 -12.49 18.35 28.05
CA LYS A 3 -13.29 17.56 27.09
C LYS A 3 -13.02 17.90 25.62
N PHE A 4 -12.81 19.18 25.29
CA PHE A 4 -12.52 19.60 23.92
C PHE A 4 -11.10 19.23 23.50
N LEU A 5 -10.14 19.27 24.43
CA LEU A 5 -8.76 18.85 24.19
C LEU A 5 -8.65 17.34 23.96
N LEU A 6 -9.38 16.54 24.74
CA LEU A 6 -9.43 15.08 24.55
C LEU A 6 -10.05 14.68 23.21
N LEU A 7 -11.08 15.42 22.78
CA LEU A 7 -11.70 15.20 21.47
C LEU A 7 -10.71 15.53 20.35
N ALA A 8 -10.06 16.70 20.40
CA ALA A 8 -9.05 17.08 19.42
C ALA A 8 -7.87 16.10 19.36
N LEU A 9 -7.43 15.55 20.49
CA LEU A 9 -6.37 14.53 20.55
C LEU A 9 -6.80 13.20 19.90
N ALA A 10 -8.03 12.75 20.15
CA ALA A 10 -8.56 11.54 19.52
C ALA A 10 -8.68 11.68 17.99
N PHE A 11 -9.16 12.84 17.52
CA PHE A 11 -9.20 13.13 16.07
C PHE A 11 -7.79 13.26 15.46
N GLY A 12 -6.84 13.89 16.16
CA GLY A 12 -5.46 13.99 15.69
C GLY A 12 -4.75 12.65 15.56
N LEU A 13 -4.97 11.73 16.49
CA LEU A 13 -4.40 10.38 16.46
C LEU A 13 -5.04 9.49 15.38
N ALA A 14 -6.34 9.63 15.13
CA ALA A 14 -7.04 8.84 14.11
C ALA A 14 -6.64 9.19 12.66
N HIS A 15 -5.92 10.28 12.45
CA HIS A 15 -5.43 10.73 11.15
C HIS A 15 -3.90 10.63 11.00
N ALA A 16 -3.21 10.05 12.00
CA ALA A 16 -1.75 9.90 11.99
C ALA A 16 -1.28 8.58 11.36
N ASP A 17 -2.20 7.71 10.94
CA ASP A 17 -1.86 6.48 10.23
C ASP A 17 -1.44 6.81 8.78
N ASP A 18 -0.16 7.14 8.61
CA ASP A 18 0.49 7.51 7.34
C ASP A 18 0.28 6.49 6.21
N TYR A 19 -0.16 5.28 6.52
CA TYR A 19 -0.28 4.18 5.58
C TYR A 19 -1.70 3.87 5.11
N ALA A 20 -2.72 4.55 5.65
CA ALA A 20 -4.09 4.37 5.19
C ALA A 20 -4.23 4.62 3.67
N GLU A 21 -3.38 5.49 3.11
CA GLU A 21 -3.31 5.78 1.67
C GLU A 21 -2.64 4.66 0.84
N LEU A 22 -1.86 3.77 1.46
CA LEU A 22 -1.18 2.65 0.80
C LEU A 22 -2.00 1.36 0.84
N GLN A 23 -2.84 1.18 1.85
CA GLN A 23 -3.63 -0.04 2.05
C GLN A 23 -4.82 -0.16 1.08
N GLY A 24 -5.19 -1.40 0.76
CA GLY A 24 -6.41 -1.78 0.04
C GLY A 24 -6.21 -2.07 -1.44
N THR A 25 -7.31 -2.05 -2.19
CA THR A 25 -7.33 -2.44 -3.61
C THR A 25 -6.51 -1.49 -4.49
N ARG A 26 -5.74 -2.04 -5.43
CA ARG A 26 -4.89 -1.30 -6.37
C ARG A 26 -5.06 -1.81 -7.79
N GLU A 27 -4.70 -0.96 -8.74
CA GLU A 27 -4.54 -1.36 -10.13
C GLU A 27 -3.17 -0.95 -10.64
N THR A 28 -2.41 -1.91 -11.16
CA THR A 28 -1.14 -1.62 -11.80
C THR A 28 -1.37 -0.93 -13.14
N ILE A 29 -0.97 0.34 -13.24
CA ILE A 29 -1.10 1.14 -14.45
C ILE A 29 0.14 1.00 -15.35
N ALA A 30 1.33 0.99 -14.75
CA ALA A 30 2.60 0.87 -15.46
C ALA A 30 3.64 0.16 -14.58
N ILE A 31 4.62 -0.48 -15.22
CA ILE A 31 5.79 -1.06 -14.57
C ILE A 31 7.02 -0.74 -15.42
N ALA A 32 8.14 -0.44 -14.76
CA ALA A 32 9.42 -0.18 -15.40
C ALA A 32 10.52 -0.92 -14.65
N ALA A 33 11.51 -1.43 -15.38
CA ALA A 33 12.65 -2.11 -14.82
C ALA A 33 13.90 -1.80 -15.66
N ASN A 34 15.05 -1.79 -15.01
CA ASN A 34 16.34 -1.71 -15.68
C ASN A 34 16.64 -2.97 -16.51
N ASN A 35 16.19 -4.14 -16.03
CA ASN A 35 16.20 -5.39 -16.76
C ASN A 35 14.81 -5.62 -17.37
N VAL A 36 14.64 -5.17 -18.61
CA VAL A 36 13.35 -5.17 -19.32
C VAL A 36 12.80 -6.59 -19.49
N ASP A 37 13.67 -7.59 -19.73
CA ASP A 37 13.31 -9.01 -19.92
C ASP A 37 12.49 -9.57 -18.74
N LYS A 38 12.64 -9.00 -17.54
CA LYS A 38 11.92 -9.46 -16.36
C LYS A 38 10.45 -9.03 -16.32
N ILE A 39 10.12 -7.95 -17.02
CA ILE A 39 8.78 -7.32 -17.01
C ILE A 39 8.11 -7.35 -18.38
N GLU A 40 8.77 -7.87 -19.41
CA GLU A 40 8.13 -8.20 -20.68
C GLU A 40 6.97 -9.17 -20.49
N LYS A 41 6.13 -9.32 -21.51
CA LYS A 41 4.99 -10.26 -21.45
C LYS A 41 5.50 -11.66 -21.10
N GLU A 42 4.84 -12.36 -20.19
CA GLU A 42 5.27 -13.67 -19.64
C GLU A 42 6.58 -13.62 -18.82
N GLY A 43 7.13 -12.42 -18.59
CA GLY A 43 8.28 -12.20 -17.75
C GLY A 43 7.97 -12.49 -16.27
N PRO A 44 8.92 -13.08 -15.53
CA PRO A 44 8.67 -13.58 -14.17
C PRO A 44 8.33 -12.49 -13.14
N MET A 45 8.56 -11.22 -13.47
CA MET A 45 8.30 -10.07 -12.60
C MET A 45 7.33 -9.06 -13.23
N ARG A 46 6.55 -9.46 -14.24
CA ARG A 46 5.43 -8.65 -14.74
C ARG A 46 4.23 -8.75 -13.79
N LEU A 47 4.42 -8.23 -12.58
CA LEU A 47 3.45 -8.30 -11.49
C LEU A 47 2.30 -7.32 -11.74
N TYR A 48 1.08 -7.81 -11.62
CA TYR A 48 -0.12 -6.99 -11.63
C TYR A 48 -0.71 -6.94 -10.22
N VAL A 49 -0.25 -5.98 -9.43
CA VAL A 49 -0.70 -5.73 -8.06
C VAL A 49 -2.18 -5.40 -8.02
N ARG A 50 -2.88 -6.00 -7.04
CA ARG A 50 -4.32 -5.88 -6.82
C ARG A 50 -4.70 -5.48 -5.40
N GLU A 51 -3.87 -5.82 -4.43
CA GLU A 51 -4.13 -5.46 -3.04
C GLU A 51 -2.80 -5.28 -2.32
N ILE A 52 -2.77 -4.29 -1.43
CA ILE A 52 -1.67 -4.05 -0.51
C ILE A 52 -2.25 -4.11 0.89
N ASP A 53 -1.71 -5.00 1.70
CA ASP A 53 -2.06 -5.14 3.11
C ASP A 53 -0.89 -4.71 3.98
N CYS A 54 -1.19 -3.93 4.99
CA CYS A 54 -0.22 -3.38 5.92
C CYS A 54 -0.40 -4.05 7.27
N ASN A 55 0.63 -4.77 7.71
CA ASN A 55 0.68 -5.46 8.99
C ASN A 55 1.71 -4.78 9.89
N ASP A 56 1.53 -4.83 11.21
CA ASP A 56 2.46 -4.30 12.21
C ASP A 56 2.98 -2.88 11.88
N ASP A 57 2.07 -1.90 11.84
CA ASP A 57 2.35 -0.51 11.45
C ASP A 57 3.10 -0.40 10.09
N CYS A 58 2.73 -1.28 9.15
CA CYS A 58 3.36 -1.49 7.83
C CYS A 58 4.85 -1.84 7.84
N SER A 59 5.40 -2.27 8.97
CA SER A 59 6.73 -2.88 8.99
C SER A 59 6.76 -4.20 8.21
N GLU A 60 5.59 -4.83 8.03
CA GLU A 60 5.35 -5.91 7.09
C GLU A 60 4.26 -5.53 6.07
N MET A 61 4.49 -5.86 4.80
CA MET A 61 3.57 -5.58 3.71
C MET A 61 3.23 -6.85 2.93
N GLY A 62 1.95 -7.21 2.94
CA GLY A 62 1.37 -8.21 2.05
C GLY A 62 1.07 -7.59 0.69
N VAL A 63 1.42 -8.27 -0.39
CA VAL A 63 1.10 -7.84 -1.76
C VAL A 63 0.44 -8.97 -2.51
N THR A 64 -0.82 -8.78 -2.88
CA THR A 64 -1.55 -9.70 -3.76
C THR A 64 -1.41 -9.22 -5.20
N PHE A 65 -0.94 -10.11 -6.08
CA PHE A 65 -0.76 -9.84 -7.49
C PHE A 65 -1.06 -11.08 -8.34
N TYR A 66 -1.25 -10.87 -9.64
CA TYR A 66 -1.20 -11.96 -10.61
C TYR A 66 -0.04 -11.76 -11.60
N VAL A 67 0.32 -12.85 -12.27
CA VAL A 67 1.26 -12.87 -13.41
C VAL A 67 0.49 -13.37 -14.63
N LYS A 68 0.84 -12.89 -15.83
CA LYS A 68 0.26 -13.32 -17.11
C LYS A 68 1.33 -13.84 -18.04
#